data_AF-C6LMB3-F1
#
_entry.id   AF-C6LMB3-F1
#
_cell.length_a   1.000
_cell.length_b   1.000
_cell.length_c   1.000
_cell.angle_alpha   90.00
_cell.angle_beta   90.00
_cell.angle_gamma   90.00
#
_symmetry.space_group_name_H-M   'P 1'
#
loop_
_entity.id
_entity.type
_entity.pdbx_description
1 polymer ?
#
loop_
_entity_poly.entity_id
_entity_poly.type
_entity_poly.pdbx_seq_one_letter_code
_entity_poly.pdbx_strand_id
1 'polypeptide(L)'
;PLAVGGGRICYDTLRDVWRTRTVTTGILVVLALIGSIFTGEFMEGAEVSFMMLLGEALEDFTMEKTRLTADALLSSLPASSKTGGHASGEGGNVHRLADRFSRYFLPVILGICAVVFIFTRDISRVMSILVIACPCSLVLSSPAAVLSCVINAARRGILLPDGETVERLGAAKSVQPLPEGGLYRTDNGLTLGCSVDADVIFSEKCTTASLSCALALAHKARTIILENIILFACLMNFAGITLSSLGLLPMVPGALLHNAATICVLLNSIRLVRWEPQAKR
;
A
#
# COMPACT_ATOMS: atom_id res chain seq x y z
N PRO A 1 11.94 -19.40 4.27
CA PRO A 1 10.85 -18.39 4.19
C PRO A 1 9.51 -18.90 4.73
N LEU A 2 9.00 -20.04 4.26
CA LEU A 2 7.67 -20.56 4.63
C LEU A 2 7.50 -20.81 6.13
N ALA A 3 8.36 -21.61 6.76
CA ALA A 3 8.19 -21.98 8.18
C ALA A 3 8.35 -20.78 9.15
N VAL A 4 9.42 -20.00 8.99
CA VAL A 4 9.72 -18.87 9.90
C VAL A 4 8.86 -17.65 9.57
N GLY A 5 8.83 -17.24 8.30
CA GLY A 5 8.07 -16.07 7.84
C GLY A 5 6.57 -16.31 7.84
N GLY A 6 6.12 -17.44 7.28
CA GLY A 6 4.70 -17.79 7.27
C GLY A 6 4.15 -18.01 8.68
N GLY A 7 4.91 -18.64 9.58
CA GLY A 7 4.53 -18.78 10.98
C GLY A 7 4.30 -17.44 11.68
N ARG A 8 5.21 -16.48 11.50
CA ARG A 8 5.07 -15.12 12.03
C ARG A 8 3.84 -14.42 11.43
N ILE A 9 3.69 -14.42 10.11
CA ILE A 9 2.55 -13.78 9.43
C ILE A 9 1.21 -14.36 9.89
N CYS A 10 1.13 -15.69 10.03
CA CYS A 10 -0.06 -16.36 10.56
C CYS A 10 -0.37 -15.90 11.98
N TYR A 11 0.64 -15.84 12.85
CA TYR A 11 0.45 -15.40 14.23
C TYR A 11 0.00 -13.93 14.30
N ASP A 12 0.64 -13.04 13.54
CA ASP A 12 0.32 -11.61 13.50
C ASP A 12 -1.10 -11.38 12.98
N THR A 13 -1.44 -12.01 11.85
CA THR A 13 -2.78 -11.96 11.25
C THR A 13 -3.86 -12.46 12.21
N LEU A 14 -3.69 -13.66 12.79
CA LEU A 14 -4.71 -14.26 13.65
C LEU A 14 -4.91 -13.43 14.92
N ARG A 15 -3.84 -12.88 15.48
CA ARG A 15 -3.88 -11.99 16.63
C ARG A 15 -4.64 -10.70 16.30
N ASP A 16 -4.41 -10.10 15.14
CA ASP A 16 -5.08 -8.88 14.70
C ASP A 16 -6.57 -9.09 14.46
N VAL A 17 -6.94 -10.20 13.82
CA VAL A 17 -8.33 -10.60 13.63
C VAL A 17 -9.02 -10.81 14.99
N TRP A 18 -8.35 -11.49 15.92
CA TRP A 18 -8.89 -11.73 17.26
C TRP A 18 -9.11 -10.42 18.05
N ARG A 19 -8.15 -9.49 17.97
CA ARG A 19 -8.17 -8.23 18.72
C ARG A 19 -9.14 -7.21 18.14
N THR A 20 -9.14 -7.04 16.83
CA THR A 20 -9.89 -5.98 16.14
C THR A 20 -11.27 -6.44 15.67
N ARG A 21 -11.51 -7.76 15.62
CA ARG A 21 -12.66 -8.40 14.96
C ARG A 21 -12.86 -7.94 13.52
N THR A 22 -11.82 -7.42 12.88
CA THR A 22 -11.84 -7.05 11.47
C THR A 22 -11.21 -8.17 10.65
N VAL A 23 -11.87 -8.51 9.56
CA VAL A 23 -11.35 -9.46 8.59
C VAL A 23 -10.42 -8.71 7.65
N THR A 24 -9.13 -9.05 7.69
CA THR A 24 -8.08 -8.41 6.91
C THR A 24 -7.62 -9.29 5.75
N THR A 25 -6.82 -8.72 4.84
CA THR A 25 -6.10 -9.44 3.76
C THR A 25 -5.31 -10.64 4.26
N GLY A 26 -4.76 -10.54 5.47
CA GLY A 26 -3.94 -11.59 6.07
C GLY A 26 -4.67 -12.93 6.15
N ILE A 27 -6.01 -12.96 6.29
CA ILE A 27 -6.75 -14.23 6.34
C ILE A 27 -6.58 -15.03 5.05
N LEU A 28 -6.58 -14.37 3.88
CA LEU A 28 -6.37 -15.07 2.61
C LEU A 28 -4.96 -15.64 2.52
N VAL A 29 -3.97 -14.89 3.01
CA VAL A 29 -2.58 -15.34 3.09
C VAL A 29 -2.48 -16.58 3.99
N VAL A 30 -3.09 -16.56 5.17
CA VAL A 30 -3.12 -17.72 6.07
C VAL A 30 -3.76 -18.94 5.39
N LEU A 31 -4.90 -18.75 4.73
CA LEU A 31 -5.59 -19.83 4.00
C LEU A 31 -4.74 -20.37 2.84
N ALA A 32 -4.04 -19.51 2.10
CA ALA A 32 -3.15 -19.91 1.01
C ALA A 32 -1.92 -20.65 1.54
N LEU A 33 -1.33 -20.21 2.66
CA LEU A 33 -0.20 -20.90 3.29
C LEU A 33 -0.62 -22.29 3.78
N ILE A 34 -1.78 -22.41 4.43
CA ILE A 34 -2.35 -23.70 4.83
C ILE A 34 -2.59 -24.58 3.58
N GLY A 35 -3.21 -24.01 2.54
CA GLY A 35 -3.45 -24.70 1.27
C GLY A 35 -2.17 -25.26 0.65
N SER A 36 -1.10 -24.46 0.60
CA SER A 36 0.21 -24.87 0.06
C SER A 36 0.83 -26.04 0.82
N ILE A 37 0.62 -26.12 2.13
CA ILE A 37 1.10 -27.23 2.96
C ILE A 37 0.31 -28.51 2.63
N PHE A 38 -1.02 -28.39 2.47
CA PHE A 38 -1.88 -29.53 2.13
C PHE A 38 -1.68 -30.05 0.70
N THR A 39 -1.37 -29.18 -0.26
CA THR A 39 -1.10 -29.58 -1.65
C THR A 39 0.34 -30.05 -1.87
N GLY A 40 1.24 -29.84 -0.90
CA GLY A 40 2.67 -30.18 -1.03
C GLY A 40 3.49 -29.16 -1.81
N GLU A 41 2.90 -28.01 -2.14
CA GLU A 41 3.45 -26.99 -3.03
C GLU A 41 4.15 -25.91 -2.20
N PHE A 42 5.17 -26.33 -1.45
CA PHE A 42 5.88 -25.48 -0.48
C PHE A 42 6.59 -24.29 -1.12
N MET A 43 6.94 -24.38 -2.41
CA MET A 43 7.58 -23.30 -3.15
C MET A 43 6.66 -22.07 -3.23
N GLU A 44 5.37 -22.29 -3.50
CA GLU A 44 4.39 -21.21 -3.60
C GLU A 44 4.11 -20.57 -2.24
N GLY A 45 3.95 -21.39 -1.20
CA GLY A 45 3.83 -20.87 0.16
C GLY A 45 5.06 -20.05 0.58
N ALA A 46 6.26 -20.49 0.21
CA ALA A 46 7.50 -19.77 0.53
C ALA A 46 7.58 -18.41 -0.17
N GLU A 47 7.16 -18.32 -1.43
CA GLU A 47 7.08 -17.07 -2.19
C GLU A 47 6.08 -16.10 -1.56
N VAL A 48 4.86 -16.54 -1.25
CA VAL A 48 3.82 -15.71 -0.62
C VAL A 48 4.32 -15.14 0.70
N SER A 49 4.91 -15.97 1.57
CA SER A 49 5.50 -15.51 2.83
C SER A 49 6.63 -14.49 2.59
N PHE A 50 7.45 -14.69 1.57
CA PHE A 50 8.54 -13.77 1.25
C PHE A 50 8.01 -12.41 0.79
N MET A 51 7.02 -12.36 -0.09
CA MET A 51 6.44 -11.09 -0.56
C MET A 51 5.75 -10.30 0.55
N MET A 52 5.06 -10.98 1.47
CA MET A 52 4.44 -10.32 2.62
C MET A 52 5.47 -9.70 3.55
N LEU A 53 6.55 -10.43 3.86
CA LEU A 53 7.68 -9.88 4.62
C LEU A 53 8.34 -8.70 3.90
N LEU A 54 8.44 -8.76 2.58
CA LEU A 54 8.96 -7.66 1.78
C LEU A 54 8.04 -6.43 1.87
N GLY A 55 6.73 -6.62 1.85
CA GLY A 55 5.75 -5.54 2.03
C GLY A 55 5.88 -4.84 3.38
N GLU A 56 5.93 -5.61 4.47
CA GLU A 56 6.19 -5.09 5.82
C GLU A 56 7.53 -4.34 5.88
N ALA A 57 8.59 -4.92 5.32
CA ALA A 57 9.90 -4.30 5.29
C ALA A 57 9.91 -2.97 4.50
N LEU A 58 9.15 -2.87 3.40
CA LEU A 58 9.00 -1.62 2.67
C LEU A 58 8.21 -0.56 3.46
N GLU A 59 7.19 -0.98 4.21
CA GLU A 59 6.46 -0.08 5.12
C GLU A 59 7.37 0.46 6.22
N ASP A 60 8.11 -0.43 6.90
CA ASP A 60 9.07 -0.07 7.94
C ASP A 60 10.15 0.87 7.40
N PHE A 61 10.70 0.56 6.22
CA PHE A 61 11.72 1.40 5.58
C PHE A 61 11.17 2.78 5.21
N THR A 62 9.91 2.86 4.78
CA THR A 62 9.24 4.14 4.49
C THR A 62 9.13 4.98 5.76
N MET A 63 8.70 4.38 6.87
CA MET A 63 8.61 5.08 8.16
C MET A 63 9.98 5.54 8.65
N GLU A 64 10.99 4.68 8.58
CA GLU A 64 12.36 5.00 9.00
C GLU A 64 12.93 6.16 8.18
N LYS A 65 12.85 6.11 6.85
CA LYS A 65 13.33 7.18 5.97
C LYS A 65 12.61 8.49 6.24
N THR A 66 11.32 8.42 6.49
CA THR A 66 10.54 9.61 6.74
C THR A 66 10.92 10.26 8.06
N ARG A 67 11.10 9.46 9.12
CA ARG A 67 11.61 9.93 10.41
C ARG A 67 12.98 10.60 10.28
N LEU A 68 13.92 9.98 9.57
CA LEU A 68 15.25 10.56 9.33
C LEU A 68 15.18 11.89 8.57
N THR A 69 14.27 11.99 7.59
CA THR A 69 14.05 13.21 6.82
C THR A 69 13.39 14.29 7.68
N ALA A 70 12.45 13.91 8.54
CA ALA A 70 11.83 14.81 9.51
C ALA A 70 12.87 15.38 10.49
N ASP A 71 13.70 14.53 11.10
CA ASP A 71 14.76 14.93 12.02
C ASP A 71 15.77 15.90 11.33
N ALA A 72 16.13 15.61 10.08
CA ALA A 72 17.03 16.47 9.29
C ALA A 72 16.40 17.84 8.95
N LEU A 73 15.09 17.89 8.66
CA LEU A 73 14.40 19.14 8.35
C LEU A 73 14.08 19.95 9.62
N LEU A 74 13.77 19.31 10.73
CA LEU A 74 13.49 20.01 11.99
C LEU A 74 14.76 20.55 12.65
N SER A 75 15.88 19.86 12.48
CA SER A 75 17.17 20.35 12.96
C SER A 75 17.65 21.60 12.20
N SER A 76 17.21 21.80 10.96
CA SER A 76 17.51 23.00 10.17
C SER A 76 16.53 24.16 10.40
N LEU A 77 15.40 23.95 11.09
CA LEU A 77 14.46 25.03 11.44
C LEU A 77 14.99 25.91 12.60
N PRO A 78 14.73 27.23 12.56
CA PRO A 78 15.13 28.16 13.62
C PRO A 78 14.46 27.79 14.95
N ALA A 79 15.19 27.99 16.06
CA ALA A 79 14.78 27.59 17.42
C ALA A 79 13.39 28.12 17.85
N SER A 80 12.91 29.20 17.25
CA SER A 80 11.58 29.79 17.49
C SER A 80 10.40 28.90 17.05
N SER A 81 10.66 27.82 16.30
CA SER A 81 9.64 26.84 15.86
C SER A 81 9.64 25.54 16.66
N LYS A 82 10.59 25.36 17.59
CA LYS A 82 10.82 24.09 18.31
C LYS A 82 9.92 23.88 19.54
N THR A 83 8.92 24.73 19.76
CA THR A 83 8.06 24.70 20.96
C THR A 83 6.70 24.01 20.75
N GLY A 84 6.44 23.46 19.55
CA GLY A 84 5.33 22.55 19.30
C GLY A 84 5.80 21.11 19.51
N GLY A 85 5.11 20.36 20.37
CA GLY A 85 5.33 18.92 20.47
C GLY A 85 4.98 18.29 19.12
N HIS A 86 5.83 17.39 18.64
CA HIS A 86 5.52 16.57 17.48
C HIS A 86 4.11 15.99 17.60
N ALA A 87 3.16 16.54 16.85
CA ALA A 87 2.02 15.78 16.43
C ALA A 87 2.54 14.80 15.35
N SER A 88 3.32 13.81 15.78
CA SER A 88 3.26 12.52 15.10
C SER A 88 1.80 12.15 15.17
N GLY A 89 1.08 12.29 14.05
CA GLY A 89 -0.28 11.83 13.96
C GLY A 89 -0.29 10.41 14.51
N GLU A 90 -0.90 10.24 15.68
CA GLU A 90 -1.24 8.91 16.19
C GLU A 90 -2.05 8.28 15.07
N GLY A 91 -1.48 7.22 14.47
CA GLY A 91 -1.98 6.55 13.28
C GLY A 91 -3.49 6.39 13.36
N GLY A 92 -4.18 7.27 12.64
CA GLY A 92 -5.61 7.21 12.50
C GLY A 92 -5.91 5.99 11.66
N ASN A 93 -6.76 5.09 12.15
CA ASN A 93 -7.20 3.89 11.44
C ASN A 93 -8.01 4.24 10.17
N VAL A 94 -7.39 4.84 9.15
CA VAL A 94 -7.90 4.93 7.79
C VAL A 94 -7.28 3.78 7.03
N HIS A 95 -8.09 2.78 6.72
CA HIS A 95 -7.69 1.66 5.89
C HIS A 95 -7.04 2.18 4.61
N ARG A 96 -5.77 1.81 4.39
CA ARG A 96 -5.05 2.06 3.13
C ARG A 96 -5.94 1.67 1.97
N LEU A 97 -5.79 2.34 0.83
CA LEU A 97 -6.62 2.07 -0.35
C LEU A 97 -6.60 0.58 -0.74
N ALA A 98 -5.45 -0.07 -0.58
CA ALA A 98 -5.27 -1.51 -0.74
C ALA A 98 -6.12 -2.33 0.26
N ASP A 99 -6.13 -1.95 1.53
CA ASP A 99 -6.91 -2.62 2.60
C ASP A 99 -8.42 -2.44 2.40
N ARG A 100 -8.85 -1.28 1.87
CA ARG A 100 -10.25 -1.02 1.53
C ARG A 100 -10.74 -1.93 0.41
N PHE A 101 -9.97 -2.05 -0.67
CA PHE A 101 -10.32 -2.93 -1.79
C PHE A 101 -10.44 -4.38 -1.33
N SER A 102 -9.53 -4.78 -0.43
CA SER A 102 -9.44 -6.13 0.08
C SER A 102 -10.66 -6.59 0.90
N ARG A 103 -11.31 -5.67 1.62
CA ARG A 103 -12.56 -5.98 2.36
C ARG A 103 -13.69 -6.47 1.47
N TYR A 104 -13.76 -5.99 0.23
CA TYR A 104 -14.74 -6.48 -0.75
C TYR A 104 -14.22 -7.69 -1.51
N PHE A 105 -12.93 -7.68 -1.85
CA PHE A 105 -12.30 -8.73 -2.63
C PHE A 105 -12.31 -10.10 -1.95
N LEU A 106 -12.03 -10.14 -0.64
CA LEU A 106 -11.97 -11.39 0.13
C LEU A 106 -13.27 -12.21 0.12
N PRO A 107 -14.45 -11.67 0.49
CA PRO A 107 -15.69 -12.45 0.47
C PRO A 107 -16.07 -12.91 -0.94
N VAL A 108 -15.70 -12.14 -1.98
CA VAL A 108 -15.94 -12.52 -3.38
C VAL A 108 -15.13 -13.76 -3.75
N ILE A 109 -13.83 -13.80 -3.46
CA ILE A 109 -12.98 -14.98 -3.74
C ILE A 109 -13.48 -16.20 -2.99
N LEU A 110 -13.76 -16.07 -1.68
CA LEU A 110 -14.25 -17.18 -0.87
C LEU A 110 -15.58 -17.73 -1.41
N GLY A 111 -16.46 -16.84 -1.87
CA GLY A 111 -17.70 -17.21 -2.57
C GLY A 111 -17.42 -18.01 -3.85
N ILE A 112 -16.49 -17.56 -4.68
CA ILE A 112 -16.09 -18.27 -5.90
C ILE A 112 -15.50 -19.65 -5.57
N CYS A 113 -14.61 -19.73 -4.58
CA CYS A 113 -14.04 -20.99 -4.11
C CYS A 113 -15.12 -21.97 -3.64
N ALA A 114 -16.10 -21.50 -2.86
CA ALA A 114 -17.21 -22.33 -2.38
C ALA A 114 -18.07 -22.85 -3.55
N VAL A 115 -18.39 -21.99 -4.52
CA VAL A 115 -19.13 -22.38 -5.73
C VAL A 115 -18.35 -23.44 -6.50
N VAL A 116 -17.09 -23.18 -6.83
CA VAL A 116 -16.24 -24.13 -7.56
C VAL A 116 -16.12 -25.45 -6.82
N PHE A 117 -15.95 -25.43 -5.49
CA PHE A 117 -15.90 -26.63 -4.66
C PHE A 117 -17.20 -27.45 -4.73
N ILE A 118 -18.36 -26.81 -4.64
CA ILE A 118 -19.67 -27.49 -4.68
C ILE A 118 -19.88 -28.21 -6.02
N PHE A 119 -19.48 -27.56 -7.13
CA PHE A 119 -19.66 -28.12 -8.47
C PHE A 119 -18.60 -29.16 -8.86
N THR A 120 -17.33 -28.91 -8.56
CA THR A 120 -16.22 -29.77 -9.02
C THR A 120 -15.81 -30.82 -8.01
N ARG A 121 -16.02 -30.56 -6.70
CA ARG A 121 -15.45 -31.33 -5.57
C ARG A 121 -13.94 -31.57 -5.64
N ASP A 122 -13.24 -30.75 -6.41
CA ASP A 122 -11.81 -30.85 -6.65
C ASP A 122 -11.07 -29.84 -5.77
N ILE A 123 -10.45 -30.33 -4.71
CA ILE A 123 -9.71 -29.50 -3.74
C ILE A 123 -8.53 -28.80 -4.42
N SER A 124 -7.88 -29.43 -5.41
CA SER A 124 -6.72 -28.86 -6.11
C SER A 124 -7.09 -27.59 -6.88
N ARG A 125 -8.30 -27.54 -7.47
CA ARG A 125 -8.81 -26.33 -8.15
C ARG A 125 -9.08 -25.20 -7.17
N VAL A 126 -9.69 -25.51 -6.03
CA VAL A 126 -9.99 -24.53 -4.99
C VAL A 126 -8.70 -23.93 -4.42
N MET A 127 -7.68 -24.76 -4.17
CA MET A 127 -6.38 -24.30 -3.70
C MET A 127 -5.68 -23.44 -4.74
N SER A 128 -5.71 -23.82 -6.02
CA SER A 128 -5.16 -23.01 -7.11
C SER A 128 -5.81 -21.62 -7.18
N ILE A 129 -7.14 -21.54 -7.02
CA ILE A 129 -7.86 -20.26 -6.98
C ILE A 129 -7.43 -19.44 -5.76
N LEU A 130 -7.35 -20.03 -4.57
CA LEU A 130 -6.94 -19.32 -3.35
C LEU A 130 -5.52 -18.74 -3.49
N VAL A 131 -4.59 -19.50 -4.06
CA VAL A 131 -3.21 -19.05 -4.24
C VAL A 131 -3.11 -17.95 -5.29
N ILE A 132 -3.74 -18.12 -6.46
CA ILE A 132 -3.73 -17.10 -7.53
C ILE A 132 -4.42 -15.81 -7.07
N ALA A 133 -5.43 -15.93 -6.22
CA ALA A 133 -6.18 -14.81 -5.67
C ALA A 133 -5.43 -14.03 -4.56
N CYS A 134 -4.26 -14.49 -4.11
CA CYS A 134 -3.47 -13.76 -3.12
C CYS A 134 -3.16 -12.31 -3.59
N PRO A 135 -3.53 -11.27 -2.82
CA PRO A 135 -3.35 -9.88 -3.22
C PRO A 135 -1.94 -9.34 -2.95
N CYS A 136 -0.89 -10.16 -3.03
CA CYS A 136 0.47 -9.75 -2.62
C CYS A 136 0.96 -8.49 -3.35
N SER A 137 0.72 -8.39 -4.66
CA SER A 137 1.06 -7.20 -5.45
C SER A 137 0.23 -5.97 -5.06
N LEU A 138 -1.03 -6.15 -4.67
CA LEU A 138 -1.90 -5.09 -4.17
C LEU A 138 -1.36 -4.51 -2.87
N VAL A 139 -0.96 -5.39 -1.95
CA VAL A 139 -0.35 -5.04 -0.66
C VAL A 139 0.96 -4.29 -0.89
N LEU A 140 1.77 -4.73 -1.85
CA LEU A 140 3.06 -4.09 -2.16
C LEU A 140 2.92 -2.75 -2.90
N SER A 141 1.81 -2.55 -3.62
CA SER A 141 1.60 -1.35 -4.44
C SER A 141 1.58 -0.05 -3.64
N SER A 142 0.90 -0.03 -2.49
CA SER A 142 0.80 1.18 -1.67
C SER A 142 2.18 1.61 -1.10
N PRO A 143 2.91 0.77 -0.33
CA PRO A 143 4.20 1.17 0.22
C PRO A 143 5.23 1.50 -0.85
N ALA A 144 5.25 0.79 -1.98
CA ALA A 144 6.18 1.10 -3.08
C ALA A 144 5.91 2.49 -3.70
N ALA A 145 4.64 2.83 -3.93
CA ALA A 145 4.25 4.11 -4.50
C ALA A 145 4.42 5.27 -3.50
N VAL A 146 4.05 5.04 -2.23
CA VAL A 146 4.26 5.99 -1.13
C VAL A 146 5.74 6.27 -0.96
N LEU A 147 6.59 5.24 -0.86
CA LEU A 147 8.03 5.41 -0.74
C LEU A 147 8.60 6.21 -1.91
N SER A 148 8.14 5.91 -3.13
CA SER A 148 8.57 6.64 -4.33
C SER A 148 8.15 8.12 -4.29
N CYS A 149 6.96 8.40 -3.75
CA CYS A 149 6.45 9.76 -3.53
C CYS A 149 7.29 10.50 -2.48
N VAL A 150 7.53 9.88 -1.32
CA VAL A 150 8.31 10.45 -0.22
C VAL A 150 9.74 10.76 -0.67
N ILE A 151 10.41 9.83 -1.37
CA ILE A 151 11.76 10.05 -1.90
C ILE A 151 11.79 11.25 -2.86
N ASN A 152 10.80 11.38 -3.75
CA ASN A 152 10.74 12.49 -4.69
C ASN A 152 10.42 13.82 -4.00
N ALA A 153 9.47 13.83 -3.07
CA ALA A 153 9.09 14.99 -2.28
C ALA A 153 10.25 15.51 -1.42
N ALA A 154 10.98 14.60 -0.75
CA ALA A 154 12.13 14.94 0.09
C ALA A 154 13.23 15.66 -0.69
N ARG A 155 13.51 15.25 -1.95
CA ARG A 155 14.47 15.93 -2.84
C ARG A 155 14.06 17.37 -3.19
N ARG A 156 12.79 17.73 -2.96
CA ARG A 156 12.21 19.04 -3.25
C ARG A 156 11.91 19.83 -1.96
N GLY A 157 12.41 19.39 -0.80
CA GLY A 157 12.19 20.04 0.48
C GLY A 157 10.74 19.94 1.01
N ILE A 158 10.00 18.91 0.57
CA ILE A 158 8.62 18.62 1.01
C ILE A 158 8.67 17.35 1.86
N LEU A 159 8.22 17.45 3.11
CA LEU A 159 8.13 16.32 4.02
C LEU A 159 6.69 15.81 4.08
N LEU A 160 6.55 14.54 3.71
CA LEU A 160 5.32 13.77 3.84
C LEU A 160 5.61 12.73 4.92
N PRO A 161 5.05 12.85 6.14
CA PRO A 161 5.48 12.11 7.35
C PRO A 161 5.16 10.62 7.31
N ASP A 162 4.18 10.21 6.52
CA ASP A 162 3.75 8.82 6.46
C ASP A 162 2.89 8.55 5.21
N GLY A 163 2.60 7.27 4.96
CA GLY A 163 1.80 6.84 3.82
C GLY A 163 0.34 7.24 3.87
N GLU A 164 -0.26 7.34 5.07
CA GLU A 164 -1.63 7.84 5.23
C GLU A 164 -1.72 9.28 4.77
N THR A 165 -0.77 10.12 5.19
CA THR A 165 -0.68 11.52 4.76
C THR A 165 -0.54 11.61 3.23
N VAL A 166 0.29 10.79 2.60
CA VAL A 166 0.42 10.73 1.13
C VAL A 166 -0.91 10.32 0.46
N GLU A 167 -1.55 9.24 0.92
CA GLU A 167 -2.79 8.74 0.33
C GLU A 167 -3.96 9.72 0.51
N ARG A 168 -4.07 10.36 1.69
CA ARG A 168 -5.07 11.38 1.98
C ARG A 168 -4.81 12.64 1.18
N LEU A 169 -3.56 13.12 1.11
CA LEU A 169 -3.24 14.29 0.29
C LEU A 169 -3.55 14.03 -1.19
N GLY A 170 -3.25 12.84 -1.69
CA GLY A 170 -3.59 12.45 -3.06
C GLY A 170 -5.09 12.30 -3.30
N ALA A 171 -5.91 12.16 -2.25
CA ALA A 171 -7.36 12.11 -2.33
C ALA A 171 -8.04 13.49 -2.19
N ALA A 172 -7.30 14.50 -1.73
CA ALA A 172 -7.84 15.83 -1.50
C ALA A 172 -8.27 16.50 -2.81
N LYS A 173 -9.45 17.12 -2.84
CA LYS A 173 -9.97 17.78 -4.04
C LYS A 173 -9.80 19.29 -4.02
N SER A 174 -9.68 19.86 -2.83
CA SER A 174 -9.54 21.30 -2.66
C SER A 174 -8.60 21.61 -1.52
N VAL A 175 -7.92 22.74 -1.64
CA VAL A 175 -7.05 23.28 -0.60
C VAL A 175 -7.40 24.74 -0.40
N GLN A 176 -7.60 25.14 0.86
CA GLN A 176 -7.98 26.49 1.25
C GLN A 176 -6.93 27.08 2.20
N PRO A 177 -6.56 28.36 2.06
CA PRO A 177 -5.66 29.02 3.00
C PRO A 177 -6.35 29.23 4.35
N LEU A 178 -5.60 29.08 5.46
CA LEU A 178 -6.08 29.44 6.79
C LEU A 178 -5.91 30.94 7.07
N PRO A 179 -6.67 31.49 8.06
CA PRO A 179 -6.51 32.88 8.52
C PRO A 179 -5.11 33.15 9.09
N GLU A 180 -4.49 32.13 9.69
CA GLU A 180 -3.09 32.13 10.10
C GLU A 180 -2.22 31.99 8.84
N GLY A 181 -1.70 33.11 8.34
CA GLY A 181 -1.00 33.17 7.06
C GLY A 181 0.13 32.15 6.92
N GLY A 182 0.17 31.46 5.78
CA GLY A 182 1.21 30.44 5.48
C GLY A 182 0.81 29.00 5.79
N LEU A 183 -0.40 28.78 6.32
CA LEU A 183 -1.02 27.47 6.48
C LEU A 183 -2.16 27.25 5.47
N TYR A 184 -2.31 26.00 5.04
CA TYR A 184 -3.38 25.55 4.15
C TYR A 184 -4.06 24.32 4.73
N ARG A 185 -5.35 24.13 4.43
CA ARG A 185 -6.12 22.95 4.82
C ARG A 185 -6.83 22.33 3.63
N THR A 186 -6.77 21.01 3.54
CA THR A 186 -7.50 20.23 2.53
C THR A 186 -8.96 20.01 2.94
N ASP A 187 -9.80 19.63 1.98
CA ASP A 187 -11.17 19.18 2.22
C ASP A 187 -11.28 17.94 3.12
N ASN A 188 -10.23 17.15 3.22
CA ASN A 188 -10.15 15.98 4.11
C ASN A 188 -9.34 16.23 5.40
N GLY A 189 -9.17 17.50 5.77
CA GLY A 189 -8.70 17.92 7.09
C GLY A 189 -7.19 17.93 7.30
N LEU A 190 -6.38 17.65 6.29
CA LEU A 190 -4.92 17.75 6.38
C LEU A 190 -4.48 19.20 6.43
N THR A 191 -3.50 19.51 7.27
CA THR A 191 -2.83 20.81 7.34
C THR A 191 -1.51 20.79 6.58
N LEU A 192 -1.20 21.86 5.85
CA LEU A 192 0.02 22.00 5.09
C LEU A 192 0.67 23.35 5.38
N GLY A 193 1.97 23.37 5.63
CA GLY A 193 2.70 24.64 5.84
C GLY A 193 4.12 24.47 6.35
N CYS A 194 4.69 25.57 6.86
CA CYS A 194 6.04 25.60 7.41
C CYS A 194 6.06 25.45 8.95
N SER A 195 5.01 24.88 9.53
CA SER A 195 4.88 24.66 10.98
C SER A 195 5.15 23.20 11.32
N VAL A 196 5.66 22.96 12.53
CA VAL A 196 5.85 21.61 13.09
C VAL A 196 4.50 20.91 13.32
N ASP A 197 3.43 21.69 13.50
CA ASP A 197 2.07 21.18 13.70
C ASP A 197 1.33 20.86 12.38
N ALA A 198 2.00 21.02 11.23
CA ALA A 198 1.41 20.70 9.93
C ALA A 198 1.59 19.22 9.57
N ASP A 199 0.54 18.59 9.04
CA ASP A 199 0.62 17.21 8.53
C ASP A 199 1.59 17.12 7.34
N VAL A 200 1.71 18.17 6.53
CA VAL A 200 2.69 18.26 5.43
C VAL A 200 3.58 19.47 5.65
N ILE A 201 4.88 19.21 5.77
CA ILE A 201 5.86 20.24 6.15
C ILE A 201 6.68 20.67 4.94
N PHE A 202 6.81 21.98 4.74
CA PHE A 202 7.70 22.56 3.73
C PHE A 202 8.96 23.13 4.39
N SER A 203 10.13 22.77 3.85
CA SER A 203 11.44 23.25 4.33
C SER A 203 11.66 24.73 4.11
N GLU A 204 11.08 25.29 3.04
CA GLU A 204 11.13 26.71 2.71
C GLU A 204 9.73 27.33 2.79
N LYS A 205 9.63 28.63 2.53
CA LYS A 205 8.37 29.37 2.52
C LYS A 205 7.33 28.64 1.67
N CYS A 206 6.14 28.41 2.22
CA CYS A 206 5.06 27.75 1.51
C CYS A 206 4.62 28.63 0.33
N THR A 207 5.06 28.28 -0.86
CA THR A 207 4.71 28.96 -2.11
C THR A 207 3.61 28.18 -2.80
N THR A 208 2.87 28.83 -3.70
CA THR A 208 1.92 28.15 -4.59
C THR A 208 2.61 27.04 -5.40
N ALA A 209 3.90 27.21 -5.75
CA ALA A 209 4.71 26.21 -6.42
C ALA A 209 4.96 24.97 -5.54
N SER A 210 5.42 25.12 -4.29
CA SER A 210 5.67 23.98 -3.40
C SER A 210 4.37 23.25 -3.03
N LEU A 211 3.28 23.99 -2.79
CA LEU A 211 1.97 23.43 -2.52
C LEU A 211 1.44 22.61 -3.71
N SER A 212 1.47 23.19 -4.91
CA SER A 212 1.04 22.50 -6.13
C SER A 212 1.90 21.26 -6.43
N CYS A 213 3.20 21.33 -6.16
CA CYS A 213 4.11 20.20 -6.28
C CYS A 213 3.76 19.05 -5.32
N ALA A 214 3.49 19.36 -4.03
CA ALA A 214 3.09 18.36 -3.05
C ALA A 214 1.78 17.66 -3.45
N LEU A 215 0.76 18.43 -3.83
CA LEU A 215 -0.51 17.90 -4.33
C LEU A 215 -0.33 17.05 -5.58
N ALA A 216 0.48 17.52 -6.55
CA ALA A 216 0.72 16.81 -7.79
C ALA A 216 1.43 15.47 -7.57
N LEU A 217 2.43 15.43 -6.69
CA LEU A 217 3.13 14.19 -6.32
C LEU A 217 2.19 13.21 -5.62
N ALA A 218 1.42 13.66 -4.64
CA ALA A 218 0.49 12.82 -3.91
C ALA A 218 -0.66 12.31 -4.80
N HIS A 219 -1.20 13.15 -5.69
CA HIS A 219 -2.17 12.74 -6.70
C HIS A 219 -1.57 11.71 -7.65
N LYS A 220 -0.33 11.89 -8.11
CA LYS A 220 0.32 10.93 -9.00
C LYS A 220 0.58 9.61 -8.29
N ALA A 221 0.99 9.64 -7.01
CA ALA A 221 1.11 8.45 -6.16
C ALA A 221 -0.22 7.71 -6.06
N ARG A 222 -1.31 8.39 -5.71
CA ARG A 222 -2.66 7.80 -5.66
C ARG A 222 -3.08 7.22 -7.00
N THR A 223 -2.79 7.92 -8.11
CA THR A 223 -3.11 7.45 -9.45
C THR A 223 -2.38 6.16 -9.77
N ILE A 224 -1.07 6.08 -9.45
CA ILE A 224 -0.28 4.85 -9.63
C ILE A 224 -0.82 3.71 -8.77
N ILE A 225 -1.18 3.97 -7.50
CA ILE A 225 -1.81 2.96 -6.64
C ILE A 225 -3.11 2.47 -7.27
N LEU A 226 -3.98 3.36 -7.75
CA LEU A 226 -5.23 2.99 -8.43
C LEU A 226 -4.99 2.23 -9.74
N GLU A 227 -4.04 2.66 -10.56
CA GLU A 227 -3.62 1.96 -11.78
C GLU A 227 -3.15 0.53 -11.45
N ASN A 228 -2.34 0.37 -10.42
CA ASN A 228 -1.85 -0.94 -9.97
C ASN A 228 -2.98 -1.82 -9.44
N ILE A 229 -3.91 -1.26 -8.66
CA ILE A 229 -5.11 -1.97 -8.19
C ILE A 229 -5.95 -2.44 -9.38
N ILE A 230 -6.22 -1.56 -10.35
CA ILE A 230 -7.06 -1.88 -11.52
C ILE A 230 -6.36 -2.89 -12.41
N LEU A 231 -5.07 -2.69 -12.72
CA LEU A 231 -4.27 -3.62 -13.51
C LEU A 231 -4.27 -5.01 -12.87
N PHE A 232 -4.01 -5.08 -11.56
CA PHE A 232 -4.02 -6.33 -10.81
C PHE A 232 -5.42 -6.97 -10.77
N ALA A 233 -6.46 -6.19 -10.45
CA ALA A 233 -7.84 -6.68 -10.37
C ALA A 233 -8.36 -7.19 -11.73
N CYS A 234 -8.00 -6.55 -12.84
CA CYS A 234 -8.39 -7.00 -14.16
C CYS A 234 -7.56 -8.20 -14.65
N LEU A 235 -6.23 -8.16 -14.46
CA LEU A 235 -5.32 -9.16 -15.03
C LEU A 235 -5.31 -10.48 -14.25
N MET A 236 -5.23 -10.43 -12.92
CA MET A 236 -5.07 -11.64 -12.09
C MET A 236 -6.41 -12.24 -11.67
N ASN A 237 -7.38 -11.42 -11.25
CA ASN A 237 -8.62 -11.95 -10.70
C ASN A 237 -9.59 -12.42 -11.78
N PHE A 238 -9.74 -11.70 -12.87
CA PHE A 238 -10.70 -12.16 -13.88
C PHE A 238 -10.10 -13.27 -14.74
N ALA A 239 -8.90 -13.08 -15.29
CA ALA A 239 -8.30 -14.08 -16.16
C ALA A 239 -7.80 -15.31 -15.39
N GLY A 240 -7.04 -15.11 -14.29
CA GLY A 240 -6.46 -16.19 -13.49
C GLY A 240 -7.52 -17.07 -12.82
N ILE A 241 -8.47 -16.48 -12.09
CA ILE A 241 -9.53 -17.24 -11.42
C ILE A 241 -10.42 -17.94 -12.45
N THR A 242 -10.76 -17.30 -13.57
CA THR A 242 -11.56 -17.95 -14.62
C THR A 242 -10.83 -19.14 -15.22
N LEU A 243 -9.57 -18.99 -15.64
CA LEU A 243 -8.81 -20.11 -16.20
C LEU A 243 -8.60 -21.23 -15.18
N SER A 244 -8.36 -20.91 -13.90
CA SER A 244 -8.24 -21.93 -12.84
C SER A 244 -9.58 -22.61 -12.54
N SER A 245 -10.69 -21.88 -12.58
CA SER A 245 -12.03 -22.48 -12.42
C SER A 245 -12.34 -23.48 -13.54
N LEU A 246 -11.88 -23.21 -14.76
CA LEU A 246 -11.98 -24.11 -15.91
C LEU A 246 -10.97 -25.27 -15.84
N GLY A 247 -10.02 -25.25 -14.89
CA GLY A 247 -8.95 -26.24 -14.77
C GLY A 247 -7.85 -26.10 -15.83
N LEU A 248 -7.77 -24.94 -16.49
CA LEU A 248 -6.82 -24.66 -17.57
C LEU A 248 -5.51 -24.05 -17.07
N LEU A 249 -5.51 -23.46 -15.87
CA LEU A 249 -4.33 -22.90 -15.23
C LEU A 249 -3.89 -23.81 -14.06
N PRO A 250 -2.90 -24.69 -14.27
CA PRO A 250 -2.24 -25.37 -13.16
C PRO A 250 -1.43 -24.38 -12.30
N MET A 251 -0.99 -24.82 -11.12
CA MET A 251 -0.34 -23.99 -10.10
C MET A 251 0.89 -23.22 -10.63
N VAL A 252 1.84 -23.92 -11.26
CA VAL A 252 3.12 -23.31 -11.69
C VAL A 252 2.96 -22.12 -12.66
N PRO A 253 2.17 -22.18 -13.75
CA PRO A 253 1.91 -21.01 -14.58
C PRO A 253 1.15 -19.89 -13.87
N GLY A 254 0.31 -20.22 -12.88
CA GLY A 254 -0.39 -19.25 -12.04
C GLY A 254 0.58 -18.44 -11.17
N ALA A 255 1.53 -19.12 -10.53
CA ALA A 255 2.60 -18.48 -9.76
C ALA A 255 3.50 -17.59 -10.64
N LEU A 256 3.82 -18.01 -11.86
CA LEU A 256 4.58 -17.18 -12.81
C LEU A 256 3.84 -15.89 -13.17
N LEU A 257 2.53 -15.98 -13.46
CA LEU A 257 1.70 -14.81 -13.77
C LEU A 257 1.62 -13.85 -12.56
N HIS A 258 1.51 -14.40 -11.36
CA HIS A 258 1.53 -13.64 -10.11
C HIS A 258 2.84 -12.85 -9.93
N ASN A 259 3.98 -13.52 -10.09
CA ASN A 259 5.31 -12.89 -10.01
C ASN A 259 5.48 -11.77 -11.05
N ALA A 260 5.07 -12.02 -12.29
CA ALA A 260 5.11 -11.02 -13.36
C ALA A 260 4.28 -9.78 -13.00
N ALA A 261 3.06 -9.98 -12.46
CA ALA A 261 2.21 -8.89 -12.01
C ALA A 261 2.85 -8.06 -10.88
N THR A 262 3.50 -8.71 -9.91
CA THR A 262 4.24 -8.01 -8.84
C THR A 262 5.35 -7.14 -9.39
N ILE A 263 6.15 -7.64 -10.35
CA ILE A 263 7.20 -6.87 -10.99
C ILE A 263 6.62 -5.66 -11.73
N CYS A 264 5.54 -5.83 -12.49
CA CYS A 264 4.88 -4.73 -13.20
C CYS A 264 4.40 -3.63 -12.25
N VAL A 265 3.78 -4.00 -11.13
CA VAL A 265 3.30 -3.07 -10.08
C VAL A 265 4.46 -2.29 -9.45
N LEU A 266 5.57 -2.98 -9.13
CA LEU A 266 6.76 -2.36 -8.57
C LEU A 266 7.40 -1.38 -9.55
N LEU A 267 7.57 -1.78 -10.82
CA LEU A 267 8.12 -0.91 -11.85
C LEU A 267 7.25 0.32 -12.06
N ASN A 268 5.92 0.18 -12.07
CA ASN A 268 5.02 1.31 -12.20
C ASN A 268 5.13 2.28 -11.01
N SER A 269 5.29 1.74 -9.80
CA SER A 269 5.52 2.52 -8.57
C SER A 269 6.83 3.31 -8.62
N ILE A 270 7.93 2.65 -9.01
CA ILE A 270 9.28 3.26 -9.08
C ILE A 270 9.35 4.44 -10.07
N ARG A 271 8.50 4.46 -11.12
CA ARG A 271 8.45 5.59 -12.08
C ARG A 271 8.19 6.92 -11.39
N LEU A 272 7.49 6.93 -10.25
CA LEU A 272 7.22 8.13 -9.49
C LEU A 272 8.48 8.78 -8.92
N VAL A 273 9.55 8.02 -8.64
CA VAL A 273 10.82 8.55 -8.10
C VAL A 273 11.45 9.60 -9.02
N ARG A 274 11.26 9.46 -10.34
CA ARG A 274 11.81 10.35 -11.37
C ARG A 274 10.75 11.24 -12.02
N TRP A 275 9.52 11.18 -11.55
CA TRP A 275 8.42 11.94 -12.15
C TRP A 275 8.51 13.41 -11.73
N GLU A 276 8.23 14.32 -12.66
CA GLU A 276 8.20 15.75 -12.39
C GLU A 276 6.80 16.30 -12.60
N PRO A 277 6.28 17.12 -11.66
CA PRO A 277 5.04 17.85 -11.88
C PRO A 277 5.24 18.77 -13.08
N GLN A 278 4.39 18.64 -14.11
CA GLN A 278 4.40 19.60 -15.20
C GLN A 278 3.98 20.97 -14.65
N ALA A 279 4.85 21.96 -14.80
CA ALA A 279 4.49 23.34 -14.51
C ALA A 279 3.32 23.72 -15.41
N LYS A 280 2.12 23.89 -14.84
CA LYS A 280 1.02 24.55 -15.54
C LYS A 280 1.51 25.95 -15.91
N ARG A 281 1.75 26.16 -17.21
CA ARG A 281 1.87 27.51 -17.79
C ARG A 281 0.57 28.27 -17.62
#